data_AF-A0A0E0N079-F1
#
_entry.id   AF-A0A0E0N079-F1
#
_cell.length_a   1.000
_cell.length_b   1.000
_cell.length_c   1.000
_cell.angle_alpha   90.00
_cell.angle_beta   90.00
_cell.angle_gamma   90.00
#
_symmetry.space_group_name_H-M   'P 1'
#
loop_
_entity.id
_entity.type
_entity.pdbx_description
1 polymer ?
#
loop_
_entity_poly.entity_id
_entity_poly.type
_entity_poly.pdbx_seq_one_letter_code
_entity_poly.pdbx_strand_id
1 'polypeptide(L)'
;MQRLGDFRLPPFFNYPPPSSGYLPVRETREKQVQLWKDLILDYCRSQKLYIISLEEDFPLFSNPKIERSLSHEAKEVFLAALDVQNGWTKVKDNGLEDSVMTVEEIRSGIETRGTELAGIDRGVLMRALKLLEQKGKAAIFKGTSADDEDRKRKSKGELGMASKRIQKELKDLQKDPPTSCSAGPVGEDMFHWQATIMGPSDSPYAGGVFLVTIHFPPDYPFKPPKVAFRTKVFHPNINSNGSICLDILKDQWSPALTISKVLLSICSLLTDPNPDDPLVPEIAHMYKTDRHKYENTARTWTQRYAM
;
A
#
# COMPACT_ATOMS: atom_id res chain seq x y z
N MET A 1 -7.63 31.65 -48.45
CA MET A 1 -7.10 30.91 -47.29
C MET A 1 -5.59 31.03 -47.30
N GLN A 2 -4.98 31.46 -46.18
CA GLN A 2 -3.52 31.43 -46.05
C GLN A 2 -3.07 29.96 -46.00
N ARG A 3 -1.89 29.69 -46.56
CA ARG A 3 -1.26 28.37 -46.52
C ARG A 3 0.16 28.51 -45.99
N LEU A 4 0.58 27.52 -45.23
CA LEU A 4 1.93 27.40 -44.72
C LEU A 4 2.47 26.06 -45.22
N GLY A 5 3.15 26.08 -46.36
CA GLY A 5 3.39 24.87 -47.15
C GLY A 5 2.06 24.26 -47.62
N ASP A 6 1.87 22.97 -47.36
CA ASP A 6 0.64 22.23 -47.68
C ASP A 6 -0.49 22.41 -46.65
N PHE A 7 -0.19 23.01 -45.50
CA PHE A 7 -1.17 23.21 -44.43
C PHE A 7 -2.12 24.37 -44.74
N ARG A 8 -3.42 24.11 -44.67
CA ARG A 8 -4.45 25.13 -44.84
C ARG A 8 -4.78 25.74 -43.49
N LEU A 9 -4.48 27.02 -43.34
CA LEU A 9 -4.76 27.76 -42.11
C LEU A 9 -6.28 28.02 -41.99
N PRO A 10 -6.87 27.82 -40.79
CA PRO A 10 -8.28 28.13 -40.56
C PRO A 10 -8.62 29.60 -40.87
N PRO A 11 -9.89 29.93 -41.21
CA PRO A 11 -10.29 31.30 -41.53
C PRO A 11 -10.00 32.34 -40.43
N PHE A 12 -9.96 31.90 -39.16
CA PHE A 12 -9.70 32.73 -37.98
C PHE A 12 -8.21 32.87 -37.62
N PHE A 13 -7.30 32.35 -38.43
CA PHE A 13 -5.86 32.46 -38.21
C PHE A 13 -5.34 33.85 -38.55
N ASN A 14 -5.39 34.76 -37.57
CA ASN A 14 -4.70 36.04 -37.57
C ASN A 14 -4.31 36.40 -36.12
N TYR A 15 -3.13 36.97 -35.93
CA TYR A 15 -2.66 37.39 -34.62
C TYR A 15 -2.99 38.86 -34.32
N PRO A 16 -3.60 39.15 -33.16
CA PRO A 16 -4.58 38.30 -32.44
C PRO A 16 -5.91 38.24 -33.24
N PRO A 17 -6.83 37.30 -32.92
CA PRO A 17 -8.12 37.20 -33.60
C PRO A 17 -8.76 38.59 -33.70
N PRO A 18 -9.20 39.03 -34.89
CA PRO A 18 -9.83 40.34 -35.05
C PRO A 18 -11.23 40.31 -34.45
N SER A 19 -11.27 40.39 -33.13
CA SER A 19 -12.39 40.84 -32.33
C SER A 19 -11.80 41.65 -31.16
N SER A 20 -11.20 42.78 -31.55
CA SER A 20 -11.12 43.96 -30.70
C SER A 20 -12.49 44.23 -30.08
N GLY A 21 -12.58 44.22 -28.75
CA GLY A 21 -13.68 44.91 -28.07
C GLY A 21 -14.36 44.23 -26.88
N TYR A 22 -14.00 43.01 -26.47
CA TYR A 22 -14.64 42.39 -25.30
C TYR A 22 -13.63 42.14 -24.18
N LEU A 23 -13.92 42.74 -23.03
CA LEU A 23 -13.24 42.63 -21.72
C LEU A 23 -12.79 41.19 -21.39
N PRO A 24 -11.76 41.01 -20.56
CA PRO A 24 -11.18 39.70 -20.26
C PRO A 24 -12.12 38.88 -19.38
N VAL A 25 -13.15 38.28 -19.97
CA VAL A 25 -13.89 37.19 -19.34
C VAL A 25 -12.99 35.96 -19.46
N ARG A 26 -12.65 35.31 -18.33
CA ARG A 26 -11.81 34.10 -18.29
C ARG A 26 -12.17 33.08 -19.38
N GLU A 27 -13.46 32.89 -19.63
CA GLU A 27 -14.00 31.99 -20.64
C GLU A 27 -13.56 32.32 -22.08
N THR A 28 -13.44 33.60 -22.45
CA THR A 28 -12.98 34.01 -23.78
C THR A 28 -11.50 33.68 -23.97
N ARG A 29 -10.69 33.86 -22.92
CA ARG A 29 -9.27 33.51 -22.92
C ARG A 29 -9.08 32.00 -23.03
N GLU A 30 -9.84 31.20 -22.29
CA GLU A 30 -9.78 29.73 -22.35
C GLU A 30 -10.15 29.19 -23.74
N LYS A 31 -11.22 29.71 -24.35
CA LYS A 31 -11.61 29.33 -25.72
C LYS A 31 -10.54 29.68 -26.75
N GLN A 32 -9.90 30.84 -26.62
CA GLN A 32 -8.80 31.24 -27.50
C GLN A 32 -7.59 30.31 -27.34
N VAL A 33 -7.22 29.97 -26.10
CA VAL A 33 -6.12 29.05 -25.81
C VAL A 33 -6.37 27.67 -26.41
N GLN A 34 -7.59 27.16 -26.31
CA GLN A 34 -7.96 25.86 -26.89
C GLN A 34 -7.89 25.85 -28.43
N LEU A 35 -8.37 26.91 -29.10
CA LEU A 35 -8.27 27.04 -30.56
C LEU A 35 -6.80 27.09 -31.04
N TRP A 36 -5.94 27.74 -30.25
CA TRP A 36 -4.49 27.76 -30.52
C TRP A 36 -3.85 26.38 -30.35
N LYS A 37 -4.23 25.67 -29.30
CA LYS A 37 -3.78 24.28 -29.04
C LYS A 37 -4.10 23.37 -30.23
N ASP A 38 -5.36 23.37 -30.67
CA ASP A 38 -5.82 22.50 -31.75
C ASP A 38 -5.11 22.82 -33.07
N LEU A 39 -4.93 24.11 -33.36
CA LEU A 39 -4.21 24.57 -34.55
C LEU A 39 -2.73 24.15 -34.56
N ILE A 40 -2.04 24.30 -33.43
CA ILE A 40 -0.62 23.90 -33.30
C ILE A 40 -0.50 22.39 -33.51
N LEU A 41 -1.38 21.60 -32.90
CA LEU A 41 -1.40 20.14 -33.06
C LEU A 41 -1.67 19.72 -34.51
N ASP A 42 -2.62 20.35 -35.19
CA ASP A 42 -2.95 20.02 -36.58
C ASP A 42 -1.83 20.39 -37.56
N TYR A 43 -1.16 21.53 -37.34
CA TYR A 43 0.01 21.89 -38.12
C TYR A 43 1.15 20.89 -37.90
N CYS A 44 1.45 20.54 -36.65
CA CYS A 44 2.45 19.55 -36.30
C CYS A 44 2.18 18.17 -36.92
N ARG A 45 0.92 17.71 -36.91
CA ARG A 45 0.51 16.49 -37.60
C ARG A 45 0.73 16.58 -39.10
N SER A 46 0.37 17.72 -39.72
CA SER A 46 0.48 17.89 -41.17
C SER A 46 1.93 17.93 -41.66
N GLN A 47 2.82 18.54 -40.88
CA GLN A 47 4.24 18.70 -41.23
C GLN A 47 5.13 17.61 -40.61
N LYS A 48 4.54 16.65 -39.87
CA LYS A 48 5.28 15.63 -39.09
C LYS A 48 6.33 16.27 -38.18
N LEU A 49 5.98 17.40 -37.56
CA LEU A 49 6.80 18.10 -36.58
C LEU A 49 6.44 17.59 -35.19
N TYR A 50 7.39 16.94 -34.55
CA TYR A 50 7.21 16.32 -33.22
C TYR A 50 7.86 17.12 -32.10
N ILE A 51 8.61 18.17 -32.45
CA ILE A 51 9.34 19.03 -31.53
C ILE A 51 9.04 20.48 -31.91
N ILE A 52 8.62 21.28 -30.93
CA ILE A 52 8.46 22.72 -31.04
C ILE A 52 9.31 23.33 -29.93
N SER A 53 10.38 24.03 -30.29
CA SER A 53 11.17 24.78 -29.32
C SER A 53 10.59 26.17 -29.12
N LEU A 54 10.67 26.68 -27.88
CA LEU A 54 10.34 28.08 -27.54
C LEU A 54 11.32 29.08 -28.20
N GLU A 55 12.56 28.62 -28.41
CA GLU A 55 13.67 29.43 -28.93
C GLU A 55 13.73 29.42 -30.47
N GLU A 56 13.09 28.46 -31.12
CA GLU A 56 13.06 28.38 -32.58
C GLU A 56 11.92 29.21 -33.18
N ASP A 57 12.17 29.74 -34.38
CA ASP A 57 11.15 30.44 -35.17
C ASP A 57 10.13 29.43 -35.70
N PHE A 58 9.13 29.13 -34.86
CA PHE A 58 8.02 28.28 -35.26
C PHE A 58 7.10 29.07 -36.20
N PRO A 59 6.82 28.57 -37.42
CA PRO A 59 6.06 29.29 -38.43
C PRO A 59 4.64 29.69 -38.02
N LEU A 60 4.03 29.01 -37.04
CA LEU A 60 2.73 29.41 -36.52
C LEU A 60 2.82 30.55 -35.50
N PHE A 61 3.99 30.91 -34.98
CA PHE A 61 4.18 31.98 -34.00
C PHE A 61 4.55 33.32 -34.63
N SER A 62 4.80 33.34 -35.94
CA SER A 62 5.07 34.55 -36.71
C SER A 62 4.14 34.63 -37.92
N ASN A 63 3.59 35.81 -38.16
CA ASN A 63 2.83 36.10 -39.36
C ASN A 63 3.57 37.18 -40.17
N PRO A 64 4.34 36.78 -41.19
CA PRO A 64 5.17 37.70 -41.96
C PRO A 64 4.35 38.70 -42.78
N LYS A 65 3.08 38.42 -43.07
CA LYS A 65 2.21 39.32 -43.85
C LYS A 65 1.84 40.60 -43.10
N ILE A 66 1.78 40.52 -41.77
CA ILE A 66 1.43 41.65 -40.89
C ILE A 66 2.59 42.02 -39.95
N GLU A 67 3.78 41.46 -40.19
CA GLU A 67 5.00 41.69 -39.40
C GLU A 67 4.78 41.55 -37.88
N ARG A 68 4.03 40.53 -37.46
CA ARG A 68 3.76 40.27 -36.04
C ARG A 68 4.21 38.87 -35.65
N SER A 69 4.75 38.77 -34.44
CA SER A 69 5.04 37.52 -33.76
C SER A 69 4.39 37.49 -32.38
N LEU A 70 4.17 36.29 -31.85
CA LEU A 70 3.80 36.12 -30.46
C LEU A 70 4.93 36.52 -29.52
N SER A 71 4.59 37.19 -28.42
CA SER A 71 5.54 37.41 -27.33
C SER A 71 5.94 36.09 -26.68
N HIS A 72 7.08 36.09 -25.99
CA HIS A 72 7.59 34.91 -25.30
C HIS A 72 6.55 34.35 -24.30
N GLU A 73 5.92 35.23 -23.53
CA GLU A 73 4.91 34.88 -22.53
C GLU A 73 3.66 34.27 -23.19
N ALA A 74 3.27 34.76 -24.37
CA ALA A 74 2.13 34.21 -25.10
C ALA A 74 2.45 32.83 -25.70
N LYS A 75 3.67 32.63 -26.24
CA LYS A 75 4.14 31.32 -26.69
C LYS A 75 4.13 30.31 -25.54
N GLU A 76 4.61 30.71 -24.36
CA GLU A 76 4.63 29.89 -23.16
C GLU A 76 3.22 29.48 -22.73
N VAL A 77 2.25 30.40 -22.72
CA VAL A 77 0.85 30.09 -22.37
C VAL A 77 0.22 29.08 -23.32
N PHE A 78 0.43 29.21 -24.63
CA PHE A 78 -0.15 28.27 -25.60
C PHE A 78 0.55 26.91 -25.60
N LEU A 79 1.88 26.89 -25.43
CA LEU A 79 2.64 25.64 -25.30
C LEU A 79 2.37 24.93 -23.97
N ALA A 80 2.20 25.66 -22.87
CA ALA A 80 1.80 25.09 -21.58
C ALA A 80 0.37 24.53 -21.58
N ALA A 81 -0.51 25.06 -22.44
CA ALA A 81 -1.86 24.55 -22.63
C ALA A 81 -1.95 23.29 -23.51
N LEU A 82 -0.87 22.92 -24.19
CA LEU A 82 -0.73 21.59 -24.77
C LEU A 82 -0.70 20.59 -23.61
N ASP A 83 -1.87 20.11 -23.22
CA ASP A 83 -2.05 19.12 -22.15
C ASP A 83 -1.38 17.80 -22.56
N VAL A 84 -0.10 17.71 -22.18
CA VAL A 84 0.70 16.52 -22.09
C VAL A 84 0.12 15.69 -20.95
N GLN A 85 -0.68 14.66 -21.27
CA GLN A 85 -0.78 13.52 -20.37
C GLN A 85 0.65 12.98 -20.18
N ASN A 86 1.22 13.21 -18.98
CA ASN A 86 2.53 12.75 -18.48
C ASN A 86 3.73 13.71 -18.65
N GLY A 87 3.58 14.98 -18.29
CA GLY A 87 4.65 15.98 -18.35
C GLY A 87 5.83 15.79 -17.38
N TRP A 88 6.92 15.16 -17.84
CA TRP A 88 8.29 15.66 -17.64
C TRP A 88 9.16 15.32 -18.86
N THR A 89 9.95 16.31 -19.31
CA THR A 89 11.00 16.18 -20.33
C THR A 89 12.35 15.85 -19.68
N LYS A 90 12.99 14.78 -20.14
CA LYS A 90 14.45 14.66 -20.19
C LYS A 90 14.80 13.99 -21.52
N VAL A 91 15.45 14.74 -22.42
CA VAL A 91 16.08 14.12 -23.59
C VAL A 91 17.20 13.23 -23.07
N LYS A 92 17.08 11.92 -23.29
CA LYS A 92 18.22 11.01 -23.30
C LYS A 92 18.23 10.30 -24.64
N ASP A 93 19.29 10.60 -25.39
CA ASP A 93 19.74 9.81 -26.53
C ASP A 93 19.60 8.31 -26.22
N ASN A 94 19.13 7.56 -27.24
CA ASN A 94 18.99 6.10 -27.29
C ASN A 94 17.57 5.54 -27.13
N GLY A 95 16.55 6.26 -27.61
CA GLY A 95 15.41 5.64 -28.31
C GLY A 95 14.54 4.65 -27.54
N LEU A 96 14.59 4.61 -26.21
CA LEU A 96 13.79 3.71 -25.36
C LEU A 96 13.81 4.19 -23.91
N GLU A 97 13.46 5.45 -23.64
CA GLU A 97 13.28 5.92 -22.27
C GLU A 97 12.05 6.83 -22.23
N ASP A 98 10.92 6.30 -21.73
CA ASP A 98 9.97 7.02 -20.85
C ASP A 98 8.66 6.26 -20.59
N SER A 99 8.47 5.05 -21.11
CA SER A 99 7.53 4.10 -20.53
C SER A 99 8.29 3.18 -19.58
N VAL A 100 8.50 3.64 -18.33
CA VAL A 100 8.87 2.73 -17.24
C VAL A 100 7.68 1.80 -17.02
N MET A 101 7.70 0.66 -17.69
CA MET A 101 6.66 -0.34 -17.56
C MET A 101 6.95 -1.17 -16.31
N THR A 102 6.02 -1.17 -15.38
CA THR A 102 6.09 -2.03 -14.21
C THR A 102 6.01 -3.50 -14.64
N VAL A 103 6.58 -4.39 -13.83
CA VAL A 103 6.48 -5.84 -14.04
C VAL A 103 5.01 -6.28 -14.14
N GLU A 104 4.09 -5.57 -13.48
CA GLU A 104 2.65 -5.89 -13.53
C GLU A 104 1.95 -5.37 -14.79
N GLU A 105 2.37 -4.25 -15.36
CA GLU A 105 1.87 -3.78 -16.66
C GLU A 105 2.30 -4.71 -17.80
N ILE A 106 3.51 -5.28 -17.73
CA ILE A 106 3.96 -6.30 -18.69
C ILE A 106 3.11 -7.58 -18.57
N ARG A 107 2.68 -7.94 -17.36
CA ARG A 107 1.92 -9.19 -17.12
C ARG A 107 0.41 -9.03 -17.34
N SER A 108 -0.15 -7.87 -17.06
CA SER A 108 -1.59 -7.69 -16.91
C SER A 108 -2.13 -6.35 -17.43
N GLY A 109 -1.26 -5.51 -17.99
CA GLY A 109 -1.62 -4.22 -18.57
C GLY A 109 -2.55 -4.36 -19.76
N ILE A 110 -3.25 -3.28 -20.08
CA ILE A 110 -4.20 -3.23 -21.20
C ILE A 110 -3.47 -3.49 -22.53
N GLU A 111 -2.23 -3.03 -22.65
CA GLU A 111 -1.39 -3.21 -23.84
C GLU A 111 -0.91 -4.65 -24.04
N THR A 112 -0.84 -5.46 -22.98
CA THR A 112 -0.35 -6.84 -23.05
C THR A 112 -1.47 -7.86 -23.18
N ARG A 113 -2.75 -7.45 -23.02
CA ARG A 113 -3.92 -8.30 -23.25
C ARG A 113 -3.93 -8.85 -24.67
N GLY A 114 -4.00 -10.18 -24.79
CA GLY A 114 -4.01 -10.89 -26.08
C GLY A 114 -2.62 -11.19 -26.65
N THR A 115 -1.55 -10.85 -25.92
CA THR A 115 -0.17 -11.24 -26.26
C THR A 115 0.30 -12.42 -25.41
N GLU A 116 1.41 -13.05 -25.80
CA GLU A 116 2.06 -14.13 -25.04
C GLU A 116 2.63 -13.68 -23.68
N LEU A 117 2.74 -12.36 -23.47
CA LEU A 117 3.20 -11.76 -22.21
C LEU A 117 2.09 -11.67 -21.15
N ALA A 118 0.81 -11.75 -21.57
CA ALA A 118 -0.31 -11.73 -20.63
C ALA A 118 -0.30 -12.96 -19.71
N GLY A 119 -0.26 -12.75 -18.40
CA GLY A 119 -0.31 -13.80 -17.39
C GLY A 119 1.00 -14.57 -17.19
N ILE A 120 2.12 -14.15 -17.79
CA ILE A 120 3.41 -14.81 -17.62
C ILE A 120 3.83 -14.86 -16.13
N ASP A 121 4.47 -15.95 -15.72
CA ASP A 121 5.00 -16.09 -14.36
C ASP A 121 6.02 -14.98 -14.06
N ARG A 122 5.87 -14.35 -12.90
CA ARG A 122 6.70 -13.22 -12.47
C ARG A 122 8.17 -13.59 -12.39
N GLY A 123 8.49 -14.81 -11.95
CA GLY A 123 9.87 -15.31 -11.85
C GLY A 123 10.52 -15.51 -13.21
N VAL A 124 9.77 -16.03 -14.19
CA VAL A 124 10.21 -16.19 -15.58
C VAL A 124 10.49 -14.81 -16.22
N LEU A 125 9.55 -13.88 -16.07
CA LEU A 125 9.69 -12.53 -16.62
C LEU A 125 10.89 -11.79 -16.03
N MET A 126 11.10 -11.89 -14.70
CA MET A 126 12.26 -11.27 -14.04
C MET A 126 13.60 -11.86 -14.50
N ARG A 127 13.66 -13.16 -14.80
CA ARG A 127 14.88 -13.78 -15.37
C ARG A 127 15.15 -13.28 -16.80
N ALA A 128 14.11 -13.15 -17.62
CA ALA A 128 14.23 -12.62 -18.98
C ALA A 128 14.67 -11.14 -18.98
N LEU A 129 14.09 -10.32 -18.11
CA LEU A 129 14.45 -8.90 -17.97
C LEU A 129 15.90 -8.73 -17.51
N LYS A 130 16.39 -9.55 -16.56
CA LYS A 130 17.81 -9.54 -16.14
C LYS A 130 18.76 -9.94 -17.27
N LEU A 131 18.37 -10.89 -18.11
CA LEU A 131 19.14 -11.27 -19.30
C LEU A 131 19.21 -10.14 -20.33
N LEU A 132 18.12 -9.40 -20.50
CA LEU A 132 18.08 -8.22 -21.36
C LEU A 132 18.92 -7.07 -20.78
N GLU A 133 18.94 -6.91 -19.46
CA GLU A 133 19.79 -5.96 -18.75
C GLU A 133 21.28 -6.26 -18.94
N GLN A 134 21.69 -7.52 -18.77
CA GLN A 134 23.07 -7.96 -19.04
C GLN A 134 23.49 -7.75 -20.49
N LYS A 135 22.53 -7.76 -21.43
CA LYS A 135 22.76 -7.52 -22.86
C LYS A 135 22.66 -6.03 -23.24
N GLY A 136 22.45 -5.14 -22.27
CA GLY A 136 22.29 -3.70 -22.49
C GLY A 136 21.04 -3.32 -23.28
N LYS A 137 20.03 -4.20 -23.33
CA LYS A 137 18.78 -4.01 -24.08
C LYS A 137 17.61 -3.54 -23.21
N ALA A 138 17.77 -3.58 -21.88
CA ALA A 138 16.80 -3.09 -20.92
C ALA A 138 17.55 -2.53 -19.70
N ALA A 139 16.95 -1.60 -18.96
CA ALA A 139 17.47 -1.11 -17.70
C ALA A 139 16.40 -1.32 -16.62
N ILE A 140 16.72 -2.08 -15.56
CA ILE A 140 15.76 -2.34 -14.48
C ILE A 140 15.94 -1.27 -13.41
N PHE A 141 15.06 -0.27 -13.42
CA PHE A 141 15.02 0.74 -12.39
C PHE A 141 14.27 0.21 -11.16
N LYS A 142 14.86 0.33 -9.96
CA LYS A 142 14.13 0.18 -8.70
C LYS A 142 13.32 1.46 -8.44
N GLY A 143 12.32 1.72 -9.28
CA GLY A 143 11.39 2.82 -9.08
C GLY A 143 10.43 2.50 -7.94
N THR A 144 10.40 3.34 -6.90
CA THR A 144 9.24 3.45 -6.01
C THR A 144 8.24 4.36 -6.72
N SER A 145 7.16 3.82 -7.24
CA SER A 145 6.08 4.63 -7.82
C SER A 145 5.53 5.64 -6.78
N ALA A 146 4.84 6.70 -7.21
CA ALA A 146 4.12 7.59 -6.28
C ALA A 146 3.10 6.81 -5.42
N ASP A 147 2.52 5.74 -5.97
CA ASP A 147 1.69 4.78 -5.22
C ASP A 147 2.51 3.95 -4.22
N ASP A 148 3.76 3.60 -4.52
CA ASP A 148 4.68 2.95 -3.59
C ASP A 148 5.25 3.91 -2.54
N GLU A 149 5.44 5.19 -2.86
CA GLU A 149 5.80 6.26 -1.92
C GLU A 149 4.62 6.60 -1.01
N ASP A 150 3.38 6.65 -1.51
CA ASP A 150 2.19 6.86 -0.70
C ASP A 150 1.80 5.60 0.10
N ARG A 151 1.98 4.40 -0.46
CA ARG A 151 1.93 3.13 0.31
C ARG A 151 3.06 3.02 1.31
N LYS A 152 4.29 3.47 1.00
CA LYS A 152 5.40 3.51 1.97
C LYS A 152 5.23 4.62 2.99
N ARG A 153 4.61 5.75 2.67
CA ARG A 153 4.30 6.85 3.61
C ARG A 153 3.13 6.48 4.50
N LYS A 154 2.07 5.86 3.98
CA LYS A 154 1.01 5.23 4.78
C LYS A 154 1.57 4.11 5.64
N SER A 155 2.33 3.18 5.06
CA SER A 155 3.00 2.12 5.80
C SER A 155 3.95 2.67 6.87
N LYS A 156 4.80 3.68 6.59
CA LYS A 156 5.64 4.33 7.61
C LYS A 156 4.84 5.11 8.64
N GLY A 157 3.74 5.74 8.25
CA GLY A 157 2.85 6.50 9.13
C GLY A 157 2.06 5.60 10.07
N GLU A 158 1.51 4.51 9.54
CA GLU A 158 0.83 3.43 10.27
C GLU A 158 1.81 2.70 11.17
N LEU A 159 2.97 2.28 10.67
CA LEU A 159 4.04 1.69 11.48
C LEU A 159 4.51 2.68 12.56
N GLY A 160 4.51 3.98 12.28
CA GLY A 160 4.83 5.04 13.23
C GLY A 160 3.78 5.22 14.33
N MET A 161 2.49 5.13 14.00
CA MET A 161 1.40 5.17 14.98
C MET A 161 1.33 3.88 15.81
N ALA A 162 1.43 2.72 15.15
CA ALA A 162 1.49 1.40 15.78
C ALA A 162 2.69 1.31 16.72
N SER A 163 3.88 1.70 16.27
CA SER A 163 5.10 1.69 17.11
C SER A 163 4.94 2.57 18.35
N LYS A 164 4.40 3.79 18.21
CA LYS A 164 4.13 4.68 19.36
C LYS A 164 3.14 4.05 20.34
N ARG A 165 2.09 3.40 19.83
CA ARG A 165 1.10 2.70 20.64
C ARG A 165 1.70 1.51 21.38
N ILE A 166 2.46 0.65 20.70
CA ILE A 166 3.12 -0.53 21.26
C ILE A 166 4.14 -0.11 22.33
N GLN A 167 4.96 0.91 22.07
CA GLN A 167 5.90 1.45 23.05
C GLN A 167 5.20 2.01 24.29
N LYS A 168 4.04 2.66 24.12
CA LYS A 168 3.24 3.14 25.25
C LYS A 168 2.74 1.95 26.09
N GLU A 169 2.17 0.93 25.46
CA GLU A 169 1.70 -0.26 26.18
C GLU A 169 2.83 -1.02 26.88
N LEU A 170 4.03 -1.06 26.30
CA LEU A 170 5.20 -1.65 26.96
C LEU A 170 5.54 -0.89 28.24
N LYS A 171 5.55 0.45 28.20
CA LYS A 171 5.78 1.28 29.39
C LYS A 171 4.69 1.09 30.44
N ASP A 172 3.44 1.00 30.00
CA ASP A 172 2.31 0.80 30.91
C ASP A 172 2.41 -0.58 31.60
N LEU A 173 2.76 -1.64 30.86
CA LEU A 173 3.01 -2.98 31.41
C LEU A 173 4.22 -3.04 32.36
N GLN A 174 5.29 -2.30 32.08
CA GLN A 174 6.46 -2.21 32.97
C GLN A 174 6.14 -1.46 34.26
N LYS A 175 5.23 -0.47 34.18
CA LYS A 175 4.81 0.33 35.34
C LYS A 175 3.82 -0.43 36.21
N ASP A 176 2.90 -1.16 35.60
CA ASP A 176 1.84 -1.91 36.27
C ASP A 176 1.72 -3.33 35.67
N PRO A 177 2.63 -4.25 36.04
CA PRO A 177 2.61 -5.60 35.52
C PRO A 177 1.39 -6.37 36.04
N PRO A 178 0.65 -7.09 35.20
CA PRO A 178 -0.45 -7.94 35.64
C PRO A 178 0.08 -9.02 36.60
N THR A 179 -0.65 -9.28 37.70
CA THR A 179 -0.19 -10.11 38.84
C THR A 179 0.28 -11.52 38.45
N SER A 180 -0.23 -12.06 37.34
CA SER A 180 0.06 -13.42 36.86
C SER A 180 0.65 -13.46 35.45
N CYS A 181 0.97 -12.30 34.86
CA CYS A 181 1.43 -12.23 33.47
C CYS A 181 2.62 -11.29 33.31
N SER A 182 3.57 -11.69 32.48
CA SER A 182 4.62 -10.80 31.97
C SER A 182 4.57 -10.77 30.45
N ALA A 183 4.96 -9.65 29.83
CA ALA A 183 5.05 -9.56 28.38
C ALA A 183 6.10 -8.53 27.96
N GLY A 184 6.78 -8.79 26.84
CA GLY A 184 7.73 -7.85 26.27
C GLY A 184 8.23 -8.28 24.88
N PRO A 185 8.96 -7.40 24.19
CA PRO A 185 9.52 -7.68 22.87
C PRO A 185 10.58 -8.77 22.92
N VAL A 186 10.66 -9.56 21.85
CA VAL A 186 11.69 -10.58 21.67
C VAL A 186 12.79 -10.03 20.77
N GLY A 187 13.97 -9.80 21.35
CA GLY A 187 15.09 -9.21 20.62
C GLY A 187 14.84 -7.74 20.27
N GLU A 188 15.13 -7.37 19.02
CA GLU A 188 15.00 -5.98 18.54
C GLU A 188 13.65 -5.67 17.89
N ASP A 189 12.85 -6.69 17.58
CA ASP A 189 11.55 -6.50 16.92
C ASP A 189 10.46 -6.12 17.92
N MET A 190 10.10 -4.84 17.92
CA MET A 190 9.02 -4.30 18.76
C MET A 190 7.62 -4.83 18.40
N PHE A 191 7.43 -5.41 17.20
CA PHE A 191 6.17 -5.98 16.75
C PHE A 191 6.05 -7.49 17.06
N HIS A 192 7.09 -8.08 17.64
CA HIS A 192 7.08 -9.48 18.07
C HIS A 192 7.33 -9.56 19.57
N TRP A 193 6.31 -9.94 20.32
CA TRP A 193 6.38 -10.08 21.77
C TRP A 193 6.24 -11.53 22.21
N GLN A 194 6.81 -11.80 23.38
CA GLN A 194 6.58 -12.99 24.16
C GLN A 194 5.94 -12.58 25.47
N ALA A 195 4.93 -13.34 25.87
CA ALA A 195 4.30 -13.23 27.16
C ALA A 195 4.42 -14.56 27.91
N THR A 196 4.46 -14.47 29.23
CA THR A 196 4.40 -15.60 30.14
C THR A 196 3.13 -15.46 30.97
N ILE A 197 2.32 -16.51 31.02
CA ILE A 197 1.11 -16.58 31.83
C ILE A 197 1.31 -17.66 32.89
N MET A 198 1.18 -17.28 34.15
CA MET A 198 1.13 -18.22 35.26
C MET A 198 -0.28 -18.82 35.31
N GLY A 199 -0.36 -20.15 35.32
CA GLY A 199 -1.64 -20.85 35.37
C GLY A 199 -2.45 -20.47 36.62
N PRO A 200 -3.74 -20.14 36.49
CA PRO A 200 -4.58 -19.74 37.61
C PRO A 200 -4.63 -20.82 38.71
N SER A 201 -4.53 -20.41 39.97
CA SER A 201 -4.41 -21.32 41.13
C SER A 201 -5.65 -22.19 41.37
N ASP A 202 -6.80 -21.73 40.93
CA ASP A 202 -8.12 -22.37 41.02
C ASP A 202 -8.45 -23.22 39.78
N SER A 203 -7.50 -23.40 38.86
CA SER A 203 -7.68 -24.14 37.61
C SER A 203 -6.77 -25.38 37.55
N PRO A 204 -7.02 -26.35 36.65
CA PRO A 204 -6.10 -27.47 36.42
C PRO A 204 -4.74 -27.04 35.84
N TYR A 205 -4.56 -25.75 35.53
CA TYR A 205 -3.32 -25.15 35.05
C TYR A 205 -2.43 -24.61 36.17
N ALA A 206 -2.89 -24.66 37.43
CA ALA A 206 -2.15 -24.15 38.59
C ALA A 206 -0.70 -24.66 38.64
N GLY A 207 0.23 -23.73 38.86
CA GLY A 207 1.67 -24.00 38.93
C GLY A 207 2.37 -24.15 37.57
N GLY A 208 1.63 -24.16 36.46
CA GLY A 208 2.19 -24.13 35.11
C GLY A 208 2.61 -22.73 34.66
N VAL A 209 3.60 -22.68 33.78
CA VAL A 209 4.14 -21.49 33.11
C VAL A 209 3.91 -21.63 31.61
N PHE A 210 3.02 -20.79 31.07
CA PHE A 210 2.61 -20.86 29.68
C PHE A 210 3.23 -19.73 28.87
N LEU A 211 4.03 -20.10 27.87
CA LEU A 211 4.61 -19.16 26.92
C LEU A 211 3.61 -18.85 25.82
N VAL A 212 3.42 -17.57 25.55
CA VAL A 212 2.52 -17.03 24.54
C VAL A 212 3.31 -16.11 23.62
N THR A 213 3.09 -16.22 22.31
CA THR A 213 3.65 -15.32 21.32
C THR A 213 2.59 -14.34 20.84
N ILE A 214 2.98 -13.07 20.68
CA ILE A 214 2.11 -11.97 20.28
C ILE A 214 2.77 -11.29 19.08
N HIS A 215 2.06 -11.19 17.96
CA HIS A 215 2.51 -10.46 16.79
C HIS A 215 1.55 -9.31 16.50
N PHE A 216 2.07 -8.10 16.51
CA PHE A 216 1.29 -6.93 16.17
C PHE A 216 1.25 -6.74 14.65
N PRO A 217 0.07 -6.48 14.07
CA PRO A 217 0.01 -6.11 12.67
C PRO A 217 0.47 -4.64 12.49
N PRO A 218 0.88 -4.23 11.26
CA PRO A 218 1.31 -2.86 11.00
C PRO A 218 0.26 -1.78 11.27
N ASP A 219 -1.02 -2.16 11.27
CA ASP A 219 -2.18 -1.31 11.50
C ASP A 219 -2.73 -1.42 12.93
N TYR A 220 -1.96 -1.96 13.87
CA TYR A 220 -2.29 -1.92 15.30
C TYR A 220 -2.45 -0.47 15.78
N PRO A 221 -3.49 -0.12 16.56
CA PRO A 221 -4.48 -0.97 17.23
C PRO A 221 -5.80 -1.16 16.45
N PHE A 222 -5.88 -0.80 15.17
CA PHE A 222 -7.11 -0.95 14.38
C PHE A 222 -7.39 -2.40 13.99
N LYS A 223 -6.35 -3.24 13.90
CA LYS A 223 -6.48 -4.70 13.83
C LYS A 223 -5.95 -5.38 15.09
N PRO A 224 -6.52 -6.54 15.47
CA PRO A 224 -6.07 -7.29 16.63
C PRO A 224 -4.67 -7.86 16.43
N PRO A 225 -3.89 -8.03 17.52
CA PRO A 225 -2.65 -8.79 17.47
C PRO A 225 -2.93 -10.28 17.29
N LYS A 226 -2.02 -10.98 16.61
CA LYS A 226 -2.06 -12.45 16.53
C LYS A 226 -1.44 -13.02 17.78
N VAL A 227 -2.24 -13.70 18.59
CA VAL A 227 -1.81 -14.31 19.85
C VAL A 227 -1.92 -15.83 19.75
N ALA A 228 -0.87 -16.54 20.15
CA ALA A 228 -0.85 -18.00 20.15
C ALA A 228 0.01 -18.55 21.30
N PHE A 229 -0.41 -19.67 21.87
CA PHE A 229 0.39 -20.42 22.83
C PHE A 229 1.56 -21.11 22.12
N ARG A 230 2.77 -20.97 22.69
CA ARG A 230 3.92 -21.82 22.35
C ARG A 230 3.96 -23.08 23.20
N THR A 231 3.57 -22.96 24.47
CA THR A 231 3.41 -24.11 25.37
C THR A 231 2.16 -24.89 24.98
N LYS A 232 2.23 -26.23 24.97
CA LYS A 232 1.06 -27.06 24.71
C LYS A 232 0.08 -26.98 25.87
N VAL A 233 -1.19 -26.73 25.57
CA VAL A 233 -2.26 -26.62 26.57
C VAL A 233 -3.42 -27.54 26.17
N PHE A 234 -3.97 -28.26 27.14
CA PHE A 234 -5.14 -29.10 26.94
C PHE A 234 -6.42 -28.31 27.28
N HIS A 235 -6.98 -27.61 26.30
CA HIS A 235 -8.10 -26.67 26.53
C HIS A 235 -9.07 -26.66 25.34
N PRO A 236 -10.40 -26.57 25.54
CA PRO A 236 -11.37 -26.67 24.44
C PRO A 236 -11.29 -25.50 23.44
N ASN A 237 -10.89 -24.31 23.88
CA ASN A 237 -10.70 -23.13 23.03
C ASN A 237 -9.25 -22.89 22.57
N ILE A 238 -8.33 -23.85 22.77
CA ILE A 238 -6.93 -23.75 22.30
C ILE A 238 -6.60 -25.00 21.49
N ASN A 239 -6.20 -24.82 20.23
CA ASN A 239 -5.85 -25.96 19.37
C ASN A 239 -4.39 -26.42 19.55
N SER A 240 -4.01 -27.50 18.87
CA SER A 240 -2.64 -28.06 18.92
C SER A 240 -1.55 -27.12 18.39
N ASN A 241 -1.91 -26.15 17.55
CA ASN A 241 -1.02 -25.10 17.05
C ASN A 241 -0.95 -23.88 17.99
N GLY A 242 -1.64 -23.93 19.13
CA GLY A 242 -1.71 -22.86 20.13
C GLY A 242 -2.62 -21.69 19.74
N SER A 243 -3.40 -21.80 18.66
CA SER A 243 -4.37 -20.77 18.30
C SER A 243 -5.50 -20.72 19.33
N ILE A 244 -5.94 -19.51 19.67
CA ILE A 244 -6.92 -19.24 20.72
C ILE A 244 -8.25 -18.83 20.07
N CYS A 245 -9.36 -19.43 20.49
CA CYS A 245 -10.70 -18.90 20.22
C CYS A 245 -11.03 -17.89 21.31
N LEU A 246 -10.91 -16.61 20.98
CA LEU A 246 -11.33 -15.52 21.84
C LEU A 246 -11.92 -14.43 20.94
N ASP A 247 -13.15 -14.04 21.24
CA ASP A 247 -13.95 -13.06 20.49
C ASP A 247 -13.24 -11.70 20.36
N ILE A 248 -12.58 -11.24 21.43
CA ILE A 248 -11.82 -9.98 21.40
C ILE A 248 -10.61 -10.04 20.47
N LEU A 249 -10.13 -11.23 20.07
CA LEU A 249 -9.07 -11.39 19.07
C LEU A 249 -9.61 -11.50 17.63
N LYS A 250 -10.93 -11.42 17.45
CA LYS A 250 -11.63 -11.56 16.18
C LYS A 250 -12.58 -10.38 15.96
N ASP A 251 -13.88 -10.60 16.15
CA ASP A 251 -14.97 -9.69 15.81
C ASP A 251 -15.26 -8.65 16.91
N GLN A 252 -14.94 -8.96 18.18
CA GLN A 252 -15.09 -8.03 19.30
C GLN A 252 -13.82 -7.22 19.58
N TRP A 253 -12.85 -7.22 18.66
CA TRP A 253 -11.65 -6.39 18.82
C TRP A 253 -12.01 -4.90 18.78
N SER A 254 -11.52 -4.16 19.77
CA SER A 254 -11.63 -2.70 19.82
C SER A 254 -10.23 -2.08 19.97
N PRO A 255 -9.92 -0.98 19.26
CA PRO A 255 -8.66 -0.25 19.43
C PRO A 255 -8.40 0.25 20.86
N ALA A 256 -9.42 0.26 21.73
CA ALA A 256 -9.32 0.59 23.15
C ALA A 256 -8.85 -0.59 24.03
N LEU A 257 -8.79 -1.80 23.48
CA LEU A 257 -8.17 -2.95 24.13
C LEU A 257 -6.65 -2.83 24.11
N THR A 258 -6.01 -3.39 25.12
CA THR A 258 -4.54 -3.41 25.31
C THR A 258 -4.08 -4.84 25.51
N ILE A 259 -2.78 -5.09 25.35
CA ILE A 259 -2.18 -6.40 25.61
C ILE A 259 -2.41 -6.85 27.05
N SER A 260 -2.36 -5.94 28.02
CA SER A 260 -2.71 -6.26 29.41
C SER A 260 -4.12 -6.85 29.52
N LYS A 261 -5.12 -6.20 28.90
CA LYS A 261 -6.51 -6.71 28.88
C LYS A 261 -6.62 -8.04 28.14
N VAL A 262 -5.93 -8.21 27.01
CA VAL A 262 -5.92 -9.47 26.26
C VAL A 262 -5.36 -10.61 27.11
N LEU A 263 -4.24 -10.39 27.81
CA LEU A 263 -3.65 -11.41 28.68
C LEU A 263 -4.57 -11.76 29.85
N LEU A 264 -5.23 -10.76 30.45
CA LEU A 264 -6.23 -10.99 31.50
C LEU A 264 -7.42 -11.82 30.98
N SER A 265 -7.91 -11.54 29.78
CA SER A 265 -8.97 -12.33 29.15
C SER A 265 -8.52 -13.76 28.86
N ILE A 266 -7.26 -13.99 28.48
CA ILE A 266 -6.71 -15.34 28.32
C ILE A 266 -6.63 -16.06 29.67
N CYS A 267 -6.22 -15.39 30.75
CA CYS A 267 -6.25 -15.99 32.09
C CYS A 267 -7.67 -16.39 32.50
N SER A 268 -8.65 -15.51 32.26
CA SER A 268 -10.06 -15.80 32.51
C SER A 268 -10.54 -16.99 31.69
N LEU A 269 -10.11 -17.12 30.43
CA LEU A 269 -10.44 -18.24 29.57
C LEU A 269 -9.87 -19.57 30.10
N LEU A 270 -8.65 -19.55 30.69
CA LEU A 270 -8.07 -20.74 31.31
C LEU A 270 -8.85 -21.18 32.56
N THR A 271 -9.40 -20.24 33.34
CA THR A 271 -10.26 -20.57 34.49
C THR A 271 -11.63 -21.05 34.03
N ASP A 272 -12.26 -20.34 33.08
CA ASP A 272 -13.61 -20.59 32.59
C ASP A 272 -13.62 -20.82 31.06
N PRO A 273 -13.40 -22.06 30.60
CA PRO A 273 -13.48 -22.40 29.18
C PRO A 273 -14.88 -22.18 28.61
N ASN A 274 -14.99 -21.82 27.33
CA ASN A 274 -16.26 -21.70 26.61
C ASN A 274 -16.52 -22.95 25.75
N PRO A 275 -17.34 -23.92 26.19
CA PRO A 275 -17.53 -25.17 25.48
C PRO A 275 -18.64 -25.10 24.41
N ASP A 276 -19.26 -23.93 24.20
CA ASP A 276 -20.27 -23.70 23.17
C ASP A 276 -19.65 -23.21 21.84
N ASP A 277 -18.48 -22.59 21.90
CA ASP A 277 -17.64 -22.26 20.72
C ASP A 277 -16.22 -22.87 20.83
N PRO A 278 -16.09 -24.21 20.81
CA PRO A 278 -14.80 -24.87 20.97
C PRO A 278 -13.98 -24.91 19.68
N LEU A 279 -12.66 -24.75 19.79
CA LEU A 279 -11.73 -25.09 18.71
C LEU A 279 -11.42 -26.59 18.66
N VAL A 280 -11.57 -27.29 19.78
CA VAL A 280 -11.35 -28.73 19.90
C VAL A 280 -12.62 -29.39 20.46
N PRO A 281 -13.55 -29.83 19.59
CA PRO A 281 -14.84 -30.37 20.00
C PRO A 281 -14.73 -31.56 20.95
N GLU A 282 -13.69 -32.39 20.82
CA GLU A 282 -13.48 -33.56 21.68
C GLU A 282 -13.19 -33.16 23.13
N ILE A 283 -12.36 -32.13 23.32
CA ILE A 283 -12.04 -31.60 24.65
C ILE A 283 -13.27 -30.92 25.25
N ALA A 284 -14.05 -30.19 24.44
CA ALA A 284 -15.28 -29.55 24.90
C ALA A 284 -16.36 -30.57 25.28
N HIS A 285 -16.49 -31.66 24.53
CA HIS A 285 -17.37 -32.76 24.87
C HIS A 285 -16.95 -33.41 26.19
N MET A 286 -15.65 -33.65 26.40
CA MET A 286 -15.13 -34.16 27.67
C MET A 286 -15.41 -33.18 28.83
N TYR A 287 -15.22 -31.88 28.62
CA TYR A 287 -15.49 -30.84 29.62
C TYR A 287 -16.97 -30.79 30.05
N LYS A 288 -17.90 -31.04 29.11
CA LYS A 288 -19.34 -31.09 29.34
C LYS A 288 -19.83 -32.42 29.95
N THR A 289 -19.20 -33.55 29.59
CA THR A 289 -19.67 -34.88 30.00
C THR A 289 -18.96 -35.44 31.23
N ASP A 290 -17.67 -35.18 31.38
CA ASP A 290 -16.84 -35.69 32.46
C ASP A 290 -15.77 -34.65 32.86
N ARG A 291 -16.20 -33.71 33.72
CA ARG A 291 -15.35 -32.63 34.21
C ARG A 291 -14.10 -33.14 34.92
N HIS A 292 -14.23 -34.20 35.71
CA HIS A 292 -13.13 -34.76 36.49
C HIS A 292 -12.04 -35.35 35.58
N LYS A 293 -12.43 -36.07 34.53
CA LYS A 293 -11.47 -36.57 33.53
C LYS A 293 -10.79 -35.44 32.76
N TYR A 294 -11.54 -34.39 32.39
CA TYR A 294 -10.97 -33.20 31.78
C TYR A 294 -9.90 -32.56 32.68
N GLU A 295 -10.23 -32.28 33.95
CA GLU A 295 -9.32 -31.63 34.88
C GLU A 295 -8.06 -32.46 35.16
N ASN A 296 -8.19 -33.79 35.30
CA ASN A 296 -7.04 -34.68 35.49
C ASN A 296 -6.13 -34.72 34.26
N THR A 297 -6.73 -34.73 33.05
CA THR A 297 -5.97 -34.69 31.80
C THR A 297 -5.25 -33.36 31.63
N ALA A 298 -5.94 -32.24 31.89
CA ALA A 298 -5.38 -30.90 31.86
C ALA A 298 -4.22 -30.75 32.85
N ARG A 299 -4.39 -31.21 34.10
CA ARG A 299 -3.33 -31.20 35.12
C ARG A 299 -2.11 -32.03 34.71
N THR A 300 -2.33 -33.19 34.10
CA THR A 300 -1.24 -34.04 33.57
C THR A 300 -0.49 -33.33 32.44
N TRP A 301 -1.21 -32.62 31.56
CA TRP A 301 -0.59 -31.83 30.50
C TRP A 301 0.19 -30.63 31.05
N THR A 302 -0.35 -29.93 32.04
CA THR A 302 0.33 -28.83 32.75
C THR A 302 1.66 -29.31 33.31
N GLN A 303 1.67 -30.44 34.04
CA GLN A 303 2.90 -31.03 34.59
C GLN A 303 3.92 -31.43 33.51
N ARG A 304 3.46 -31.89 32.35
CA ARG A 304 4.33 -32.41 31.29
C ARG A 304 4.93 -31.33 30.40
N TYR A 305 4.19 -30.25 30.17
CA TYR A 305 4.54 -29.26 29.14
C TYR A 305 4.77 -27.85 29.68
N ALA A 306 4.29 -27.53 30.89
CA ALA A 306 4.27 -26.19 31.45
C ALA A 306 4.97 -26.07 32.81
N MET A 307 5.48 -27.16 33.40
CA MET A 307 6.27 -27.12 34.63
C MET A 307 7.76 -27.35 34.36
#